data_AF-A0A1C3F5C8-F1
#
_entry.id   AF-A0A1C3F5C8-F1
#
_cell.length_a   1.000
_cell.length_b   1.000
_cell.length_c   1.000
_cell.angle_alpha   90.00
_cell.angle_beta   90.00
_cell.angle_gamma   90.00
#
_symmetry.space_group_name_H-M   'P 1'
#
loop_
_entity.id
_entity.type
_entity.pdbx_description
1 polymer ?
#
loop_
_entity_poly.entity_id
_entity_poly.type
_entity_poly.pdbx_seq_one_letter_code
_entity_poly.pdbx_strand_id
1 'polypeptide(L)' 'MGALKNLNIEYRETLVLREWEGYSYEEIANILGVPVGTVKSRIHTARLQLRKTLSPGEL' A
#
# COMPACT_ATOMS: atom_id res chain seq x y z
N MET A 1 0.08 5.45 -13.99
CA MET A 1 0.88 5.02 -12.81
C MET A 1 1.84 6.13 -12.30
N GLY A 2 1.38 7.38 -12.14
CA GLY A 2 2.27 8.49 -11.72
C GLY A 2 2.58 8.49 -10.21
N ALA A 3 1.55 8.48 -9.36
CA ALA A 3 1.70 8.66 -7.93
C ALA A 3 2.24 7.42 -7.18
N LEU A 4 1.91 6.20 -7.63
CA LEU A 4 2.44 4.97 -7.02
C LEU A 4 3.98 4.89 -7.11
N LYS A 5 4.58 5.42 -8.18
CA LYS A 5 6.04 5.45 -8.36
C LYS A 5 6.77 6.30 -7.32
N ASN A 6 6.07 7.23 -6.67
CA ASN A 6 6.63 8.09 -5.62
C ASN A 6 6.53 7.47 -4.23
N LEU A 7 5.75 6.39 -4.06
CA LEU A 7 5.77 5.63 -2.82
C LEU A 7 7.06 4.83 -2.68
N ASN A 8 7.54 4.71 -1.45
CA ASN A 8 8.55 3.72 -1.09
C ASN A 8 8.09 2.32 -1.57
N ILE A 9 9.03 1.51 -2.03
CA ILE A 9 8.77 0.21 -2.64
C ILE A 9 7.94 -0.69 -1.72
N GLU A 10 8.21 -0.67 -0.41
CA GLU A 10 7.48 -1.45 0.57
C GLU A 10 6.00 -1.05 0.68
N TYR A 11 5.70 0.25 0.57
CA TYR A 11 4.32 0.77 0.61
C TYR A 11 3.58 0.43 -0.67
N ARG A 12 4.27 0.54 -1.81
CA ARG A 12 3.72 0.18 -3.11
C ARG A 12 3.40 -1.30 -3.19
N GLU A 13 4.34 -2.15 -2.82
CA GLU A 13 4.19 -3.61 -2.83
C GLU A 13 3.02 -4.04 -1.94
N THR A 14 2.94 -3.51 -0.72
CA THR A 14 1.82 -3.80 0.20
C THR A 14 0.47 -3.36 -0.40
N LEU A 15 0.40 -2.21 -1.08
CA LEU A 15 -0.81 -1.76 -1.76
C LEU A 15 -1.17 -2.59 -2.99
N VAL A 16 -0.18 -3.02 -3.78
CA VAL A 16 -0.40 -3.87 -4.95
C VAL A 16 -1.04 -5.19 -4.53
N LEU A 17 -0.44 -5.84 -3.54
CA LEU A 17 -0.97 -7.10 -3.00
C LEU A 17 -2.38 -6.93 -2.42
N ARG A 18 -2.70 -5.77 -1.83
CA ARG A 18 -4.02 -5.52 -1.25
C ARG A 18 -5.09 -5.17 -2.29
N GLU A 19 -4.83 -4.15 -3.11
CA GLU A 19 -5.87 -3.52 -3.94
C GLU A 19 -5.97 -4.17 -5.33
N TRP A 20 -4.88 -4.74 -5.85
CA TRP A 20 -4.87 -5.39 -7.17
C TRP A 20 -4.94 -6.91 -7.07
N GLU A 21 -4.14 -7.52 -6.20
CA GLU A 21 -4.16 -8.99 -6.04
C GLU A 21 -5.25 -9.47 -5.05
N GLY A 22 -5.81 -8.58 -4.24
CA GLY A 22 -6.95 -8.87 -3.36
C GLY A 22 -6.62 -9.67 -2.09
N TYR A 23 -5.35 -9.83 -1.73
CA TYR A 23 -4.94 -10.58 -0.54
C TYR A 23 -5.44 -9.95 0.78
N SER A 24 -5.70 -10.79 1.77
CA SER A 24 -5.94 -10.39 3.17
C SER A 24 -4.68 -9.82 3.81
N TYR A 25 -4.81 -9.12 4.94
CA TYR A 25 -3.65 -8.56 5.63
C TYR A 25 -2.73 -9.65 6.20
N GLU A 26 -3.30 -10.78 6.58
CA GLU A 26 -2.63 -11.97 7.07
C GLU A 26 -1.83 -12.65 5.96
N GLU A 27 -2.42 -12.81 4.76
CA GLU A 27 -1.70 -13.35 3.59
C GLU A 27 -0.55 -12.42 3.18
N ILE A 28 -0.78 -11.11 3.15
CA ILE A 28 0.27 -10.13 2.83
C ILE A 28 1.40 -10.19 3.86
N ALA A 29 1.06 -10.31 5.15
CA ALA A 29 2.06 -10.45 6.21
C ALA A 29 2.94 -11.69 6.02
N ASN A 30 2.33 -12.81 5.64
CA ASN A 30 3.05 -14.05 5.34
C ASN A 30 3.91 -13.93 4.07
N ILE A 31 3.38 -13.35 2.99
CA ILE A 31 4.10 -13.13 1.73
C ILE A 31 5.34 -12.25 1.94
N LEU A 32 5.18 -11.17 2.69
CA LEU A 32 6.24 -10.16 2.91
C LEU A 32 7.16 -10.48 4.09
N GLY A 33 6.85 -11.50 4.90
CA GLY A 33 7.62 -11.84 6.11
C GLY A 33 7.60 -10.74 7.18
N VAL A 34 6.51 -9.97 7.29
CA VAL A 34 6.37 -8.88 8.26
C VAL A 34 5.13 -9.05 9.14
N PRO A 35 5.08 -8.45 10.34
CA PRO A 35 3.88 -8.49 11.17
C PRO A 35 2.64 -7.90 10.47
N VAL A 36 1.45 -8.45 10.74
CA VAL A 36 0.17 -7.90 10.25
C VAL A 36 -0.03 -6.44 10.66
N GLY A 37 0.48 -6.03 11.84
CA GLY A 37 0.49 -4.63 12.26
C GLY A 37 1.29 -3.72 11.33
N THR A 38 2.40 -4.22 10.78
CA THR A 38 3.23 -3.53 9.77
C THR A 38 2.49 -3.41 8.45
N VAL A 39 1.77 -4.45 8.01
CA VAL A 39 0.91 -4.39 6.81
C VAL A 39 -0.12 -3.27 6.94
N LYS A 40 -0.83 -3.22 8.08
CA LYS A 40 -1.84 -2.18 8.37
C LYS A 40 -1.23 -0.78 8.34
N SER A 41 -0.07 -0.57 8.98
CA SER A 41 0.58 0.74 9.03
C SER A 41 1.16 1.16 7.68
N ARG A 42 1.70 0.22 6.89
CA ARG A 42 2.15 0.45 5.51
C ARG A 42 1.00 0.91 4.63
N ILE A 43 -0.14 0.20 4.63
CA ILE A 43 -1.32 0.58 3.82
C ILE A 43 -1.84 1.96 4.21
N HIS A 44 -1.96 2.23 5.51
CA HIS A 44 -2.42 3.53 6.00
C HIS A 44 -1.50 4.67 5.51
N THR A 45 -0.19 4.52 5.71
CA THR A 45 0.81 5.51 5.29
C THR A 45 0.81 5.69 3.78
N ALA A 46 0.74 4.60 3.02
CA ALA A 46 0.70 4.62 1.57
C ALA A 46 -0.50 5.42 1.03
N ARG A 47 -1.69 5.17 1.58
CA ARG A 47 -2.92 5.91 1.22
C ARG A 47 -2.82 7.39 1.57
N LEU A 48 -2.25 7.75 2.72
CA LEU A 48 -2.02 9.14 3.09
C LEU A 48 -1.06 9.84 2.12
N GLN A 49 0.03 9.17 1.72
CA GLN A 49 0.97 9.72 0.75
C GLN A 49 0.32 9.89 -0.63
N LEU A 50 -0.43 8.89 -1.11
CA LEU A 50 -1.16 9.00 -2.37
C LEU A 50 -2.17 10.15 -2.35
N ARG A 51 -2.92 10.34 -1.26
CA ARG A 51 -3.84 11.49 -1.11
C ARG A 51 -3.15 12.85 -1.12
N LYS A 52 -1.88 12.92 -0.70
CA LYS A 52 -1.09 14.16 -0.77
C LYS A 52 -0.54 14.42 -2.17
N THR A 53 -0.29 13.37 -2.94
CA THR A 53 0.28 13.46 -4.30
C THR A 53 -0.78 13.57 -5.38
N LEU A 54 -1.94 12.93 -5.20
CA LEU A 54 -3.10 13.01 -6.09
C LEU A 54 -3.97 14.18 -5.64
N SER A 55 -4.17 15.15 -6.53
CA SER A 55 -5.13 16.23 -6.27
C SER A 55 -6.55 15.64 -6.15
N PRO A 56 -7.47 16.28 -5.41
CA PRO A 56 -8.84 15.76 -5.27
C PRO A 56 -9.50 15.70 -6.65
N GLY A 57 -9.67 14.49 -7.20
CA GLY A 57 -10.21 14.28 -8.55
C GLY A 57 -9.71 13.02 -9.28
N GLU A 58 -8.68 12.34 -8.78
CA GLU A 58 -8.08 11.16 -9.44
C GLU A 58 -8.27 9.83 -8.66
N LEU A 59 -9.24 9.75 -7.74
CA LEU A 59 -9.59 8.51 -7.02
C LEU A 59 -11.05 8.13 -7.25
#